data_AF-A0A4S2KV18-F1
#
_entry.id   AF-A0A4S2KV18-F1
#
_cell.length_a   1.000
_cell.length_b   1.000
_cell.length_c   1.000
_cell.angle_alpha   90.00
_cell.angle_beta   90.00
_cell.angle_gamma   90.00
#
_symmetry.space_group_name_H-M   'P 1'
#
loop_
_entity.id
_entity.type
_entity.pdbx_description
1 polymer ?
#
loop_
_entity_poly.entity_id
_entity_poly.type
_entity_poly.pdbx_seq_one_letter_code
_entity_poly.pdbx_strand_id
1 'polypeptide(L)'
;MQEIESSAKIISIQRLNRRIRRNGESMFEPSKTILIKFEGQLLPSEISIFKTKLKVESYIPQVQICFSCFRFRHISSNCRSKARCGRCTLEPYAKKEDCLRINLPPLCINCKGEHLPTASTCPVYIEQRRIV
;
A
#
# COMPACT_ATOMS: atom_id res chain seq x y z
N MET A 1 -31.21 -2.00 -1.19
CA MET A 1 -29.81 -1.71 -0.81
C MET A 1 -29.74 -0.38 -0.08
N GLN A 2 -30.40 -0.28 1.09
CA GLN A 2 -30.46 0.94 1.90
C GLN A 2 -30.21 0.53 3.36
N GLU A 3 -29.07 -0.11 3.61
CA GLU A 3 -28.79 -0.80 4.87
C GLU A 3 -27.61 -0.19 5.63
N ILE A 4 -27.05 0.91 5.13
CA ILE A 4 -26.00 1.70 5.78
C ILE A 4 -26.48 3.13 5.90
N GLU A 5 -26.56 3.62 7.13
CA GLU A 5 -26.91 4.99 7.48
C GLU A 5 -25.70 5.67 8.12
N SER A 6 -25.48 6.94 7.75
CA SER A 6 -24.34 7.72 8.19
C SER A 6 -24.74 9.19 8.24
N SER A 7 -24.19 9.95 9.20
CA SER A 7 -24.35 11.41 9.25
C SER A 7 -23.56 12.13 8.15
N ALA A 8 -22.52 11.49 7.61
CA ALA A 8 -21.76 11.96 6.46
C ALA A 8 -22.16 11.20 5.18
N LYS A 9 -22.20 11.91 4.05
CA LYS A 9 -22.47 11.31 2.74
C LYS A 9 -21.39 10.29 2.37
N ILE A 10 -21.83 9.11 1.94
CA ILE A 10 -20.93 8.02 1.53
C ILE A 10 -20.61 8.17 0.04
N ILE A 11 -19.32 8.22 -0.30
CA ILE A 11 -18.81 8.26 -1.67
C ILE A 11 -18.67 6.85 -2.24
N SER A 12 -18.07 5.94 -1.47
CA SER A 12 -17.84 4.56 -1.92
C SER A 12 -17.71 3.61 -0.75
N ILE A 13 -18.11 2.35 -0.98
CA ILE A 13 -17.95 1.25 -0.02
C ILE A 13 -17.21 0.12 -0.72
N GLN A 14 -16.16 -0.40 -0.09
CA GLN A 14 -15.38 -1.51 -0.60
C GLN A 14 -15.12 -2.52 0.52
N ARG A 15 -15.38 -3.80 0.26
CA ARG A 15 -14.93 -4.86 1.17
C ARG A 15 -13.43 -5.09 0.98
N LEU A 16 -12.68 -5.09 2.08
CA LEU A 16 -11.25 -5.41 2.04
C LEU A 16 -11.06 -6.91 1.96
N ASN A 17 -10.01 -7.33 1.25
CA ASN A 17 -9.60 -8.73 1.19
C ASN A 17 -8.43 -8.98 2.15
N ARG A 18 -8.36 -10.18 2.71
CA ARG A 18 -7.20 -10.66 3.46
C ARG A 18 -6.45 -11.71 2.65
N ARG A 19 -5.12 -11.69 2.77
CA ARG A 19 -4.27 -12.71 2.15
C ARG A 19 -4.28 -13.96 3.01
N ILE A 20 -4.54 -15.11 2.40
CA ILE A 20 -4.47 -16.43 3.01
C ILE A 20 -3.42 -17.28 2.28
N ARG A 21 -2.83 -18.23 3.00
CA ARG A 21 -1.98 -19.27 2.41
C ARG A 21 -2.70 -20.60 2.46
N ARG A 22 -2.89 -21.25 1.31
CA ARG A 22 -3.42 -22.61 1.19
C ARG A 22 -2.49 -23.40 0.27
N ASN A 23 -2.06 -24.57 0.70
CA ASN A 23 -1.18 -25.47 -0.08
C ASN A 23 0.09 -24.77 -0.62
N GLY A 24 0.64 -23.81 0.13
CA GLY A 24 1.82 -23.02 -0.29
C GLY A 24 1.51 -21.84 -1.21
N GLU A 25 0.31 -21.77 -1.80
CA GLU A 25 -0.12 -20.66 -2.64
C GLU A 25 -0.75 -19.53 -1.83
N SER A 26 -0.51 -18.30 -2.28
CA SER A 26 -1.10 -17.11 -1.69
C SER A 26 -2.37 -16.72 -2.45
N MET A 27 -3.51 -16.74 -1.76
CA MET A 27 -4.79 -16.32 -2.30
C MET A 27 -5.34 -15.13 -1.52
N PHE A 28 -6.34 -14.44 -2.09
CA PHE A 28 -7.07 -13.38 -1.42
C PHE A 28 -8.51 -13.83 -1.19
N GLU A 29 -9.01 -13.65 0.02
CA GLU A 29 -10.42 -13.89 0.35
C GLU A 29 -11.05 -12.64 0.97
N PRO A 30 -12.37 -12.43 0.79
CA PRO A 30 -13.07 -11.33 1.42
C PRO A 30 -12.94 -11.36 2.94
N SER A 31 -12.58 -10.23 3.53
CA SER A 31 -12.55 -10.08 5.00
C SER A 31 -13.92 -9.65 5.54
N LYS A 32 -14.01 -9.55 6.87
CA LYS A 32 -15.16 -8.95 7.58
C LYS A 32 -15.06 -7.43 7.67
N THR A 33 -14.00 -6.82 7.13
CA THR A 33 -13.75 -5.37 7.19
C THR A 33 -14.20 -4.71 5.89
N ILE A 34 -14.92 -3.60 6.02
CA ILE A 34 -15.28 -2.72 4.92
C ILE A 34 -14.55 -1.38 5.06
N LEU A 35 -14.10 -0.84 3.95
CA LEU A 35 -13.57 0.50 3.82
C LEU A 35 -14.65 1.39 3.24
N ILE A 36 -14.97 2.46 3.95
CA ILE A 36 -15.98 3.43 3.53
C ILE A 36 -15.27 4.76 3.32
N LYS A 37 -15.53 5.39 2.17
CA LYS A 37 -15.07 6.73 1.86
C LYS A 37 -16.22 7.70 2.07
N PHE A 38 -16.04 8.69 2.94
CA PHE A 38 -17.02 9.74 3.22
C PHE A 38 -16.66 11.03 2.46
N GLU A 39 -17.66 11.84 2.15
CA GLU A 39 -17.48 13.22 1.68
C GLU A 39 -17.24 14.14 2.88
N GLY A 40 -16.19 14.96 2.80
CA GLY A 40 -15.81 15.91 3.86
C GLY A 40 -14.43 15.65 4.47
N GLN A 41 -14.04 16.50 5.42
CA GLN A 41 -12.75 16.43 6.11
C GLN A 41 -12.82 15.69 7.46
N LEU A 42 -14.01 15.59 8.04
CA LEU A 42 -14.24 14.95 9.33
C LEU A 42 -14.92 13.59 9.13
N LEU A 43 -14.41 12.57 9.82
CA LEU A 43 -15.04 11.27 9.85
C LEU A 43 -16.23 11.29 10.82
N PRO A 44 -17.38 10.69 10.48
CA PRO A 44 -18.42 10.46 11.47
C PRO A 44 -17.88 9.53 12.56
N SER A 45 -18.30 9.69 13.81
CA SER A 45 -17.85 8.82 14.91
C SER A 45 -18.41 7.40 14.82
N GLU A 46 -19.59 7.26 14.21
CA GLU A 46 -20.30 6.00 14.05
C GLU A 46 -21.12 5.98 12.75
N ILE A 47 -21.44 4.77 12.30
CA ILE A 47 -22.42 4.48 11.25
C ILE A 47 -23.37 3.40 11.74
N SER A 48 -24.55 3.29 11.13
CA SER A 48 -25.49 2.21 11.38
C SER A 48 -25.52 1.28 10.19
N ILE A 49 -25.24 -0.02 10.40
CA ILE A 49 -25.36 -1.07 9.38
C ILE A 49 -26.39 -2.06 9.88
N PHE A 50 -27.46 -2.31 9.13
CA PHE A 50 -28.57 -3.16 9.57
C PHE A 50 -29.10 -2.79 10.97
N LYS A 51 -29.25 -1.49 11.25
CA LYS A 51 -29.64 -0.93 12.57
C LYS A 51 -28.66 -1.21 13.71
N THR A 52 -27.47 -1.72 13.41
CA THR A 52 -26.38 -1.91 14.38
C THR A 52 -25.38 -0.77 14.25
N LYS A 53 -25.15 -0.05 15.36
CA LYS A 53 -24.16 1.02 15.41
C LYS A 53 -22.75 0.46 15.45
N LEU A 54 -21.89 0.95 14.57
CA LEU A 54 -20.48 0.60 14.47
C LEU A 54 -19.65 1.87 14.53
N LYS A 55 -18.58 1.83 15.34
CA LYS A 55 -17.61 2.90 15.40
C LYS A 55 -16.83 2.97 14.08
N VAL A 56 -16.60 4.18 13.60
CA VAL A 56 -15.73 4.43 12.46
C VAL A 56 -14.32 4.71 12.97
N GLU A 57 -13.34 4.07 12.34
CA GLU A 57 -11.93 4.27 12.61
C GLU A 57 -11.23 4.74 11.34
N SER A 58 -10.17 5.54 11.51
CA SER A 58 -9.36 5.99 10.38
C SER A 58 -8.68 4.79 9.72
N TYR A 59 -8.74 4.76 8.39
CA TYR A 59 -8.02 3.75 7.63
C TYR A 59 -6.61 4.23 7.33
N ILE A 60 -5.61 3.57 7.94
CA ILE A 60 -4.20 3.81 7.66
C ILE A 60 -3.74 2.81 6.59
N PRO A 61 -3.54 3.24 5.32
CA PRO A 61 -3.10 2.33 4.28
C PRO A 61 -1.67 1.84 4.54
N GLN A 62 -1.39 0.60 4.14
CA GLN A 62 -0.02 0.12 4.12
C GLN A 62 0.83 0.96 3.16
N VAL A 63 2.10 1.18 3.52
CA VAL A 63 3.06 1.86 2.65
C VAL A 63 3.22 1.06 1.36
N GLN A 64 2.69 1.62 0.27
CA GLN A 64 2.78 1.02 -1.05
C GLN A 64 4.16 1.27 -1.65
N ILE A 65 4.75 0.22 -2.20
CA ILE A 65 6.00 0.28 -2.95
C ILE A 65 5.69 -0.08 -4.40
N CYS A 66 6.08 0.79 -5.33
CA CYS A 66 5.96 0.51 -6.75
C CYS A 66 7.10 -0.43 -7.17
N PHE A 67 6.80 -1.64 -7.64
CA PHE A 67 7.84 -2.59 -8.08
C PHE A 67 8.40 -2.27 -9.48
N SER A 68 7.89 -1.23 -10.16
CA SER A 68 8.47 -0.72 -11.40
C SER A 68 9.56 0.33 -11.14
N CYS A 69 9.27 1.35 -10.32
CA CYS A 69 10.22 2.45 -10.07
C CYS A 69 10.81 2.48 -8.64
N PHE A 70 10.38 1.58 -7.76
CA PHE A 70 10.82 1.41 -6.37
C PHE A 70 10.57 2.61 -5.43
N ARG A 71 9.76 3.57 -5.85
CA ARG A 71 9.30 4.69 -5.01
C ARG A 71 8.05 4.31 -4.22
N PHE A 72 7.83 5.02 -3.12
CA PHE A 72 6.66 4.84 -2.28
C PHE A 72 5.39 5.49 -2.88
N ARG A 73 4.23 5.19 -2.26
CA ARG A 73 2.90 5.82 -2.46
C ARG A 73 2.10 5.37 -3.69
N HIS A 74 2.59 4.41 -4.47
CA HIS A 74 1.80 3.85 -5.56
C HIS A 74 2.24 2.43 -5.87
N ILE A 75 1.36 1.70 -6.56
CA ILE A 75 1.64 0.36 -7.10
C ILE A 75 2.06 0.46 -8.56
N SER A 76 2.64 -0.63 -9.09
CA SER A 76 3.19 -0.66 -10.46
C SER A 76 2.16 -0.29 -11.54
N SER A 77 0.90 -0.68 -11.39
CA SER A 77 -0.17 -0.35 -12.37
C SER A 77 -0.43 1.14 -12.51
N ASN A 78 -0.11 1.92 -11.47
CA ASN A 78 -0.34 3.37 -11.44
C ASN A 78 0.98 4.14 -11.64
N CYS A 79 2.07 3.44 -11.99
CA CYS A 79 3.37 4.05 -12.19
C CYS A 79 3.39 4.89 -13.48
N ARG A 80 3.78 6.16 -13.35
CA ARG A 80 4.02 7.07 -14.48
C ARG A 80 5.50 7.31 -14.75
N SER A 81 6.38 6.72 -13.94
CA SER A 81 7.84 6.85 -14.06
C SER A 81 8.43 5.74 -14.91
N LYS A 82 9.63 5.97 -15.46
CA LYS A 82 10.43 4.90 -16.06
C LYS A 82 10.73 3.81 -15.02
N ALA A 83 10.71 2.56 -15.48
CA ALA A 83 11.14 1.42 -14.67
C ALA A 83 12.60 1.57 -14.25
N ARG A 84 12.98 0.96 -13.12
CA ARG A 84 14.34 1.05 -12.56
C ARG A 84 14.82 -0.30 -12.06
N CYS A 85 16.12 -0.50 -12.04
CA CYS A 85 16.75 -1.63 -11.36
C CYS A 85 16.58 -1.48 -9.84
N GLY A 86 16.07 -2.54 -9.18
CA GLY A 86 15.86 -2.55 -7.73
C GLY A 86 17.14 -2.55 -6.88
N ARG A 87 18.32 -2.78 -7.49
CA ARG A 87 19.62 -2.77 -6.79
C ARG A 87 20.41 -1.49 -6.99
N CYS A 88 20.56 -1.00 -8.23
CA CYS A 88 21.37 0.20 -8.50
C CYS A 88 20.55 1.47 -8.74
N THR A 89 19.22 1.37 -8.82
CA THR A 89 18.27 2.49 -9.07
C THR A 89 18.33 3.15 -10.44
N LEU A 90 19.21 2.67 -11.33
CA LEU A 90 19.30 3.09 -12.74
C LEU A 90 18.24 2.40 -13.60
N GLU A 91 18.34 2.55 -14.91
CA GLU A 91 17.50 1.83 -15.88
C GLU A 91 17.53 0.31 -15.66
N PRO A 92 16.46 -0.41 -16.02
CA PRO A 92 16.45 -1.87 -15.98
C PRO A 92 17.42 -2.43 -17.02
N TYR A 93 18.08 -3.52 -16.66
CA TYR A 93 18.97 -4.26 -17.55
C TYR A 93 18.22 -5.42 -18.21
N ALA A 94 18.63 -5.82 -19.41
CA ALA A 94 18.09 -7.01 -20.07
C ALA A 94 18.40 -8.28 -19.27
N LYS A 95 19.62 -8.36 -18.72
CA LYS A 95 20.07 -9.44 -17.83
C LYS A 95 20.37 -8.86 -16.46
N LYS A 96 20.03 -9.59 -15.39
CA LYS A 96 20.20 -9.08 -14.01
C LYS A 96 21.68 -8.92 -13.63
N GLU A 97 22.52 -9.73 -14.25
CA GLU A 97 23.97 -9.82 -14.07
C GLU A 97 24.67 -8.53 -14.52
N ASP A 98 24.07 -7.79 -15.46
CA ASP A 98 24.60 -6.52 -15.97
C ASP A 98 24.42 -5.36 -14.97
N CYS A 99 23.78 -5.60 -13.83
CA CYS A 99 23.59 -4.58 -12.80
C CYS A 99 24.94 -4.13 -12.22
N LEU A 100 25.21 -2.82 -12.29
CA LEU A 100 26.43 -2.21 -11.72
C LEU A 100 26.62 -2.46 -10.20
N ARG A 101 25.56 -2.84 -9.48
CA ARG A 101 25.61 -3.20 -8.05
C ARG A 101 25.20 -4.66 -7.81
N ILE A 102 25.51 -5.57 -8.74
CA ILE A 102 25.25 -7.01 -8.58
C ILE A 102 26.06 -7.59 -7.41
N ASN A 103 27.35 -7.25 -7.34
CA ASN A 103 28.29 -7.68 -6.29
C ASN A 103 28.55 -6.62 -5.21
N LEU A 104 27.76 -5.55 -5.20
CA LEU A 104 27.84 -4.46 -4.21
C LEU A 104 26.56 -4.40 -3.38
N PRO A 105 26.58 -3.78 -2.19
CA PRO A 105 25.37 -3.49 -1.45
C PRO A 105 24.37 -2.72 -2.32
N PRO A 106 23.07 -3.07 -2.33
CA PRO A 106 22.07 -2.36 -3.11
C PRO A 106 21.90 -0.93 -2.60
N LEU A 107 21.47 -0.02 -3.48
CA LEU A 107 21.21 1.37 -3.18
C LEU A 107 19.70 1.62 -3.09
N CYS A 108 19.25 2.23 -2.01
CA CYS A 108 17.85 2.62 -1.86
C CYS A 108 17.56 3.93 -2.60
N ILE A 109 16.56 3.93 -3.49
CA ILE A 109 16.18 5.15 -4.22
C ILE A 109 15.59 6.23 -3.31
N ASN A 110 14.94 5.83 -2.21
CA ASN A 110 14.16 6.72 -1.33
C ASN A 110 15.03 7.42 -0.28
N CYS A 111 15.96 6.71 0.37
CA CYS A 111 16.82 7.28 1.42
C CYS A 111 18.32 7.34 1.05
N LYS A 112 18.72 6.81 -0.11
CA LYS A 112 20.12 6.70 -0.56
C LYS A 112 21.03 5.80 0.30
N GLY A 113 20.46 5.02 1.23
CA GLY A 113 21.19 4.05 2.04
C GLY A 113 21.52 2.74 1.31
N GLU A 114 22.45 1.96 1.88
CA GLU A 114 22.93 0.70 1.33
C GLU A 114 22.03 -0.50 1.70
N HIS A 115 20.79 -0.47 1.22
CA HIS A 115 19.84 -1.56 1.35
C HIS A 115 18.85 -1.54 0.18
N LEU A 116 18.08 -2.63 0.02
CA LEU A 116 17.03 -2.67 -1.00
C LEU A 116 15.96 -1.60 -0.72
N PRO A 117 15.34 -1.00 -1.74
CA PRO A 117 14.21 -0.08 -1.56
C PRO A 117 13.00 -0.67 -0.80
N THR A 118 12.91 -2.00 -0.75
CA THR A 118 11.87 -2.76 -0.06
C THR A 118 12.18 -3.11 1.39
N ALA A 119 13.37 -2.72 1.89
CA ALA A 119 13.77 -3.03 3.26
C ALA A 119 12.89 -2.29 4.27
N SER A 120 12.38 -3.03 5.27
CA SER A 120 11.59 -2.48 6.38
C SER A 120 12.39 -1.56 7.30
N THR A 121 13.73 -1.64 7.23
CA THR A 121 14.69 -0.80 7.98
C THR A 121 14.92 0.57 7.33
N CYS A 122 14.37 0.82 6.13
CA CYS A 122 14.53 2.11 5.47
C CYS A 122 13.92 3.24 6.33
N PRO A 123 14.65 4.32 6.65
CA PRO A 123 14.14 5.41 7.49
C PRO A 123 12.91 6.07 6.88
N VAL A 124 12.90 6.27 5.56
CA VAL A 124 11.75 6.85 4.84
C VAL A 124 10.55 5.90 4.86
N TYR A 125 10.76 4.58 4.82
CA TYR A 125 9.67 3.60 4.97
C TYR A 125 9.05 3.68 6.37
N ILE A 126 9.89 3.75 7.41
CA ILE A 126 9.45 3.89 8.80
C ILE A 126 8.65 5.19 8.98
N GLU A 127 9.12 6.29 8.40
CA GLU A 127 8.41 7.56 8.42
C GLU A 127 7.05 7.47 7.72
N GLN A 128 6.98 6.90 6.50
CA GLN A 128 5.71 6.73 5.80
C GLN A 128 4.72 5.86 6.57
N ARG A 129 5.20 4.86 7.35
CA ARG A 129 4.34 4.02 8.19
C ARG A 129 3.74 4.75 9.40
N ARG A 130 4.30 5.89 9.79
CA ARG A 130 3.82 6.70 10.93
C ARG A 130 2.80 7.75 10.55
N ILE A 131 2.55 7.93 9.25
CA ILE A 131 1.52 8.85 8.76
C ILE A 131 0.16 8.22 9.05
N VAL A 132 -0.57 8.82 9.99
CA VAL A 132 -1.94 8.47 10.41
C VAL A 132 -2.93 9.39 9.71
#